data_AF-A0A512AJ10-F1
#
_entry.id   AF-A0A512AJ10-F1
#
_cell.length_a   1.000
_cell.length_b   1.000
_cell.length_c   1.000
_cell.angle_alpha   90.00
_cell.angle_beta   90.00
_cell.angle_gamma   90.00
#
_symmetry.space_group_name_H-M   'P 1'
#
loop_
_entity.id
_entity.type
_entity.pdbx_description
1 polymer ?
#
loop_
_entity_poly.entity_id
_entity_poly.type
_entity_poly.pdbx_seq_one_letter_code
_entity_poly.pdbx_strand_id
1 'polypeptide(L)'
;MGLAAGLAVLGTIGCSGLGSESSAQTAPHGAAAPPLQPVVPEDLPAPHTPAEYAAHDASYPFYMPMRGLRRPANRFFVKCDASQSAGREVYQGNDVASLYGRAEGGLEFVYEARDRAGRPCVYPFAPSLPDIVGNLDGTQFIFRSSAPGEPVTFRSSDQWATLRLRALDMGRARIHFEMRDIALDFPGAIQPMGALHLETYGGAPPGLFTAVIRRSRLFGGKNAIFVPSGETMLYAEDSEISGNVGTNADQEHSTYINGTLVSHFRNVRWQGQQGWSNVASGHQLKDKAYLRVYEGVAVSNAPGRGSPSAMPLIDATSFGFTWANNLRIERVQPLQEPRDALVDLRSEILYGNPQHYPWPVIATSDWRMPPAALGVLDKVYLSVFFNTEVRSFRNEPYVFALRPWGRGFTPGTPNIVGEGMTLRGEQRAVSLAFGTRGTFGKVYSGDGWTYVNPRLSDGMLWVADRDAFIRHALGLIGR
;
A
#
# COMPACT_ATOMS: atom_id res chain seq x y z
N MET A 1 24.72 -46.80 -59.20
CA MET A 1 25.19 -46.30 -60.51
C MET A 1 24.19 -45.26 -61.00
N GLY A 2 24.66 -44.05 -61.36
CA GLY A 2 23.94 -43.09 -62.21
C GLY A 2 23.20 -41.96 -61.50
N LEU A 3 23.84 -40.79 -61.44
CA LEU A 3 23.37 -39.48 -60.98
C LEU A 3 22.59 -38.70 -62.06
N ALA A 4 21.77 -37.73 -61.60
CA ALA A 4 21.63 -36.31 -62.03
C ALA A 4 20.14 -35.91 -62.07
N ALA A 5 19.62 -35.00 -61.22
CA ALA A 5 19.84 -33.56 -61.02
C ALA A 5 18.69 -32.73 -61.62
N GLY A 6 18.07 -31.86 -60.80
CA GLY A 6 17.08 -30.87 -61.24
C GLY A 6 16.52 -30.06 -60.06
N LEU A 7 16.87 -28.78 -60.01
CA LEU A 7 16.63 -27.82 -58.93
C LEU A 7 15.19 -27.30 -58.80
N ALA A 8 14.93 -26.70 -57.63
CA ALA A 8 13.73 -26.09 -57.09
C ALA A 8 13.12 -24.89 -57.86
N VAL A 9 11.80 -24.69 -57.67
CA VAL A 9 11.16 -23.35 -57.65
C VAL A 9 10.12 -23.30 -56.53
N LEU A 10 10.18 -22.19 -55.79
CA LEU A 10 9.38 -21.78 -54.64
C LEU A 10 7.87 -21.72 -54.93
N GLY A 11 7.06 -22.15 -53.94
CA GLY A 11 5.65 -21.80 -53.82
C GLY A 11 5.39 -21.20 -52.44
N THR A 12 5.38 -19.87 -52.37
CA THR A 12 5.06 -19.06 -51.20
C THR A 12 3.58 -19.16 -50.87
N ILE A 13 3.24 -19.65 -49.66
CA ILE A 13 1.90 -19.49 -49.08
C ILE A 13 1.82 -18.06 -48.56
N GLY A 14 1.14 -17.20 -49.33
CA GLY A 14 0.92 -15.81 -49.02
C GLY A 14 -0.13 -15.62 -47.92
N CYS A 15 0.23 -14.77 -46.95
CA CYS A 15 -0.65 -14.20 -45.95
C CYS A 15 -1.91 -13.57 -46.55
N SER A 16 -3.07 -13.87 -45.98
CA SER A 16 -4.25 -13.02 -46.09
C SER A 16 -5.05 -13.11 -44.79
N GLY A 17 -4.85 -12.12 -43.92
CA GLY A 17 -5.49 -12.05 -42.60
C GLY A 17 -4.90 -10.97 -41.69
N LEU A 18 -4.46 -9.84 -42.25
CA LEU A 18 -4.14 -8.63 -41.47
C LEU A 18 -5.35 -7.70 -41.52
N GLY A 19 -6.36 -8.00 -40.71
CA GLY A 19 -7.30 -6.99 -40.22
C GLY A 19 -6.56 -6.13 -39.21
N SER A 20 -5.94 -5.07 -39.70
CA SER A 20 -5.26 -4.05 -38.92
C SER A 20 -6.28 -3.08 -38.32
N GLU A 21 -6.81 -3.38 -37.14
CA GLU A 21 -7.38 -2.33 -36.29
C GLU A 21 -6.25 -1.72 -35.46
N SER A 22 -5.56 -0.79 -36.11
CA SER A 22 -4.59 0.11 -35.50
C SER A 22 -5.26 0.97 -34.44
N SER A 23 -4.70 0.92 -33.22
CA SER A 23 -4.26 2.05 -32.40
C SER A 23 -4.58 3.46 -32.93
N ALA A 24 -5.01 4.31 -31.99
CA ALA A 24 -5.10 5.78 -32.04
C ALA A 24 -6.29 6.38 -32.80
N GLN A 25 -7.33 6.75 -32.05
CA GLN A 25 -8.08 7.98 -32.37
C GLN A 25 -7.28 9.17 -31.85
N THR A 26 -6.26 9.58 -32.61
CA THR A 26 -5.71 10.94 -32.53
C THR A 26 -6.73 11.86 -33.21
N ALA A 27 -7.51 12.58 -32.41
CA ALA A 27 -8.27 13.73 -32.88
C ALA A 27 -7.29 14.80 -33.44
N PRO A 28 -7.71 15.61 -34.43
CA PRO A 28 -6.82 16.54 -35.12
C PRO A 28 -6.25 17.60 -34.17
N HIS A 29 -5.06 18.11 -34.54
CA HIS A 29 -4.26 19.15 -33.87
C HIS A 29 -5.05 20.43 -33.55
N GLY A 30 -5.86 20.40 -32.50
CA GLY A 30 -6.02 21.54 -31.59
C GLY A 30 -4.94 21.44 -30.52
N ALA A 31 -4.56 22.57 -29.90
CA ALA A 31 -3.68 22.54 -28.72
C ALA A 31 -4.21 21.47 -27.75
N ALA A 32 -3.37 20.48 -27.43
CA ALA A 32 -3.76 19.41 -26.52
C ALA A 32 -4.24 20.09 -25.23
N ALA A 33 -5.52 19.88 -24.89
CA ALA A 33 -6.07 20.42 -23.65
C ALA A 33 -5.18 19.93 -22.49
N PRO A 34 -4.84 20.80 -21.53
CA PRO A 34 -4.01 20.39 -20.41
C PRO A 34 -4.66 19.17 -19.71
N PRO A 35 -3.86 18.22 -19.22
CA PRO A 35 -4.40 17.10 -18.45
C PRO A 35 -5.29 17.58 -17.32
N LEU A 36 -6.40 16.87 -17.10
CA LEU A 36 -7.28 17.10 -15.95
C LEU A 36 -6.43 17.10 -14.67
N GLN A 37 -6.63 18.12 -13.85
CA GLN A 37 -5.92 18.27 -12.58
C GLN A 37 -6.77 17.74 -11.43
N PRO A 38 -6.15 17.10 -10.43
CA PRO A 38 -6.86 16.65 -9.25
C PRO A 38 -7.31 17.83 -8.39
N VAL A 39 -8.47 17.67 -7.74
CA VAL A 39 -8.94 18.55 -6.68
C VAL A 39 -8.68 17.83 -5.36
N VAL A 40 -7.81 18.42 -4.54
CA VAL A 40 -7.51 17.95 -3.19
C VAL A 40 -7.85 19.06 -2.19
N PRO A 41 -8.42 18.72 -1.03
CA PRO A 41 -8.52 19.67 0.09
C PRO A 41 -7.15 20.25 0.44
N GLU A 42 -7.13 21.49 0.90
CA GLU A 42 -5.90 22.13 1.38
C GLU A 42 -5.33 21.34 2.56
N ASP A 43 -4.06 20.97 2.44
CA ASP A 43 -3.32 20.35 3.54
C ASP A 43 -3.04 21.38 4.64
N LEU A 44 -3.02 20.93 5.89
CA LEU A 44 -2.42 21.71 6.96
C LEU A 44 -0.94 21.96 6.60
N PRO A 45 -0.41 23.17 6.83
CA PRO A 45 1.01 23.43 6.63
C PRO A 45 1.85 22.49 7.50
N ALA A 46 3.09 22.23 7.06
CA ALA A 46 4.03 21.43 7.85
C ALA A 46 4.16 22.03 9.27
N PRO A 47 3.95 21.24 10.33
CA PRO A 47 4.01 21.76 11.69
C PRO A 47 5.45 22.12 12.08
N HIS A 48 5.60 23.26 12.78
CA HIS A 48 6.89 23.75 13.28
C HIS A 48 6.88 24.01 14.79
N THR A 49 5.69 24.08 15.40
CA THR A 49 5.50 24.29 16.84
C THR A 49 4.79 23.10 17.48
N PRO A 50 4.96 22.86 18.79
CA PRO A 50 4.25 21.78 19.49
C PRO A 50 2.71 21.85 19.36
N ALA A 51 2.14 23.06 19.26
CA ALA A 51 0.70 23.26 19.10
C ALA A 51 0.24 22.85 17.69
N GLU A 52 1.02 23.18 16.65
CA GLU A 52 0.74 22.74 15.28
C GLU A 52 0.84 21.23 15.15
N TYR A 53 1.87 20.60 15.76
CA TYR A 53 1.95 19.14 15.83
C TYR A 53 0.74 18.53 16.52
N ALA A 54 0.28 19.10 17.64
CA ALA A 54 -0.91 18.61 18.33
C ALA A 54 -2.20 18.75 17.50
N ALA A 55 -2.34 19.84 16.73
CA ALA A 55 -3.47 20.04 15.82
C ALA A 55 -3.44 19.04 14.66
N HIS A 56 -2.26 18.78 14.11
CA HIS A 56 -2.04 17.81 13.04
C HIS A 56 -2.31 16.37 13.51
N ASP A 57 -1.82 16.00 14.70
CA ASP A 57 -2.05 14.70 15.32
C ASP A 57 -3.53 14.43 15.66
N ALA A 58 -4.32 15.49 15.88
CA ALA A 58 -5.76 15.38 16.10
C ALA A 58 -6.58 15.29 14.81
N SER A 59 -5.95 15.45 13.64
CA SER A 59 -6.60 15.39 12.34
C SER A 59 -6.53 13.97 11.76
N TYR A 60 -7.66 13.49 11.25
CA TYR A 60 -7.79 12.17 10.63
C TYR A 60 -8.58 12.30 9.33
N PRO A 61 -8.38 11.40 8.35
CA PRO A 61 -9.20 11.36 7.16
C PRO A 61 -10.70 11.30 7.51
N PHE A 62 -11.55 12.02 6.78
CA PHE A 62 -12.97 12.19 7.15
C PHE A 62 -13.76 10.87 7.23
N TYR A 63 -13.27 9.83 6.56
CA TYR A 63 -13.82 8.47 6.52
C TYR A 63 -13.19 7.53 7.54
N MET A 64 -12.29 8.02 8.40
CA MET A 64 -11.74 7.30 9.55
C MET A 64 -12.42 7.81 10.83
N PRO A 65 -13.57 7.25 11.22
CA PRO A 65 -14.34 7.79 12.34
C PRO A 65 -13.62 7.57 13.67
N MET A 66 -13.27 8.67 14.34
CA MET A 66 -12.63 8.63 15.67
C MET A 66 -13.62 8.74 16.84
N ARG A 67 -14.89 9.00 16.54
CA ARG A 67 -15.96 9.09 17.55
C ARG A 67 -16.22 7.73 18.20
N GLY A 68 -16.41 7.73 19.52
CA GLY A 68 -16.69 6.53 20.31
C GLY A 68 -15.45 5.86 20.89
N LEU A 69 -14.25 6.28 20.47
CA LEU A 69 -13.01 5.86 21.10
C LEU A 69 -12.87 6.49 22.50
N ARG A 70 -12.42 5.68 23.46
CA ARG A 70 -12.16 6.04 24.86
C ARG A 70 -10.67 6.30 25.04
N ARG A 71 -10.31 7.28 25.86
CA ARG A 71 -8.89 7.50 26.20
C ARG A 71 -8.29 6.22 26.80
N PRO A 72 -7.03 5.89 26.51
CA PRO A 72 -6.33 4.78 27.15
C PRO A 72 -6.47 4.82 28.67
N ALA A 73 -6.92 3.72 29.27
CA ALA A 73 -7.04 3.60 30.72
C ALA A 73 -5.67 3.59 31.41
N ASN A 74 -4.63 3.11 30.72
CA ASN A 74 -3.29 2.99 31.24
C ASN A 74 -2.34 3.88 30.44
N ARG A 75 -1.54 4.68 31.14
CA ARG A 75 -0.53 5.53 30.54
C ARG A 75 0.81 5.30 31.21
N PHE A 76 1.81 5.03 30.39
CA PHE A 76 3.16 4.68 30.80
C PHE A 76 4.16 5.68 30.24
N PHE A 77 4.96 6.29 31.11
CA PHE A 77 6.05 7.15 30.69
C PHE A 77 7.38 6.41 30.85
N VAL A 78 8.10 6.21 29.75
CA VAL A 78 9.35 5.43 29.70
C VAL A 78 10.53 6.38 29.69
N LYS A 79 11.46 6.20 30.63
CA LYS A 79 12.62 7.08 30.85
C LYS A 79 13.81 6.66 29.99
N CYS A 80 14.44 7.59 29.29
CA CYS A 80 15.47 7.30 28.30
C CYS A 80 16.73 6.70 28.95
N ASP A 81 17.44 7.48 29.78
CA ASP A 81 18.72 7.05 30.36
C ASP A 81 18.59 5.79 31.23
N ALA A 82 17.49 5.68 31.97
CA ALA A 82 17.22 4.53 32.82
C ALA A 82 16.97 3.27 31.98
N SER A 83 16.21 3.38 30.88
CA SER A 83 15.95 2.25 29.98
C SER A 83 17.19 1.83 29.21
N GLN A 84 18.02 2.78 28.77
CA GLN A 84 19.31 2.50 28.15
C GLN A 84 20.23 1.72 29.09
N SER A 85 20.33 2.15 30.35
CA SER A 85 21.16 1.49 31.36
C SER A 85 20.65 0.10 31.71
N ALA A 86 19.33 -0.11 31.71
CA ALA A 86 18.70 -1.39 32.05
C ALA A 86 18.59 -2.37 30.88
N GLY A 87 18.75 -1.91 29.64
CA GLY A 87 18.51 -2.73 28.44
C GLY A 87 17.04 -3.13 28.24
N ARG A 88 16.10 -2.45 28.91
CA ARG A 88 14.65 -2.71 28.87
C ARG A 88 13.89 -1.44 29.26
N GLU A 89 12.57 -1.43 29.08
CA GLU A 89 11.72 -0.31 29.46
C GLU A 89 11.78 -0.06 30.98
N VAL A 90 12.12 1.16 31.37
CA VAL A 90 12.05 1.64 32.75
C VAL A 90 11.05 2.78 32.82
N TYR A 91 10.05 2.60 33.69
CA TYR A 91 8.88 3.44 33.77
C TYR A 91 9.01 4.49 34.87
N GLN A 92 8.46 5.68 34.63
CA GLN A 92 8.25 6.69 35.67
C GLN A 92 6.89 6.45 36.34
N GLY A 93 6.90 6.06 37.61
CA GLY A 93 5.69 5.76 38.37
C GLY A 93 5.20 4.33 38.13
N ASN A 94 3.95 4.17 37.71
CA ASN A 94 3.37 2.85 37.44
C ASN A 94 4.10 2.17 36.28
N ASP A 95 4.43 0.90 36.47
CA ASP A 95 5.02 0.07 35.42
C ASP A 95 4.00 -0.92 34.85
N VAL A 96 4.36 -1.59 33.76
CA VAL A 96 3.51 -2.62 33.15
C VAL A 96 3.34 -3.84 34.07
N ALA A 97 4.25 -4.08 35.03
CA ALA A 97 4.12 -5.18 35.98
C ALA A 97 2.90 -5.02 36.91
N SER A 98 2.49 -3.78 37.18
CA SER A 98 1.24 -3.48 37.91
C SER A 98 -0.02 -4.03 37.24
N LEU A 99 0.04 -4.37 35.94
CA LEU A 99 -1.06 -4.97 35.20
C LEU A 99 -1.13 -6.50 35.34
N TYR A 100 -0.19 -7.14 36.04
CA TYR A 100 -0.08 -8.60 36.14
C TYR A 100 -0.14 -9.30 34.76
N GLY A 101 0.45 -8.65 33.76
CA GLY A 101 0.49 -9.11 32.37
C GLY A 101 -0.81 -8.91 31.58
N ARG A 102 -1.83 -8.23 32.12
CA ARG A 102 -3.16 -8.08 31.51
C ARG A 102 -3.65 -6.64 31.52
N ALA A 103 -3.74 -6.03 30.35
CA ALA A 103 -4.22 -4.65 30.17
C ALA A 103 -5.68 -4.63 29.71
N GLU A 104 -6.55 -3.94 30.44
CA GLU A 104 -7.92 -3.60 30.01
C GLU A 104 -8.04 -2.09 29.72
N GLY A 105 -8.89 -1.72 28.75
CA GLY A 105 -9.24 -0.31 28.52
C GLY A 105 -8.23 0.51 27.70
N GLY A 106 -7.26 -0.14 27.04
CA GLY A 106 -6.28 0.53 26.17
C GLY A 106 -5.01 1.01 26.89
N LEU A 107 -4.02 1.41 26.09
CA LEU A 107 -2.65 1.71 26.52
C LEU A 107 -2.09 2.94 25.80
N GLU A 108 -1.36 3.79 26.52
CA GLU A 108 -0.52 4.85 25.95
C GLU A 108 0.91 4.72 26.48
N PHE A 109 1.87 4.46 25.60
CA PHE A 109 3.29 4.52 25.89
C PHE A 109 3.87 5.84 25.38
N VAL A 110 4.47 6.59 26.30
CA VAL A 110 5.15 7.86 26.03
C VAL A 110 6.62 7.69 26.32
N TYR A 111 7.44 7.71 25.28
CA TYR A 111 8.89 7.53 25.38
C TYR A 111 9.58 8.89 25.51
N GLU A 112 10.45 9.02 26.52
CA GLU A 112 11.27 10.21 26.69
C GLU A 112 12.12 10.45 25.44
N ALA A 113 12.00 11.65 24.87
CA ALA A 113 12.52 11.97 23.54
C ALA A 113 14.05 12.15 23.54
N ARG A 114 14.60 12.55 24.69
CA ARG A 114 16.00 12.93 24.83
C ARG A 114 16.66 12.25 26.03
N ASP A 115 17.94 11.96 25.88
CA ASP A 115 18.80 11.54 26.99
C ASP A 115 19.18 12.73 27.90
N ARG A 116 19.88 12.47 29.00
CA ARG A 116 20.37 13.51 29.92
C ARG A 116 21.32 14.53 29.27
N ALA A 117 21.89 14.20 28.11
CA ALA A 117 22.75 15.08 27.32
C ALA A 117 21.97 15.88 26.27
N GLY A 118 20.64 15.75 26.21
CA GLY A 118 19.76 16.46 25.29
C GLY A 118 19.74 15.89 23.87
N ARG A 119 20.33 14.71 23.64
CA ARG A 119 20.38 14.03 22.33
C ARG A 119 19.15 13.15 22.13
N PRO A 120 18.71 12.90 20.88
CA PRO A 120 17.60 11.99 20.61
C PRO A 120 17.80 10.61 21.25
N CYS A 121 16.76 10.10 21.90
CA CYS A 121 16.84 8.85 22.62
C CYS A 121 16.91 7.65 21.67
N VAL A 122 17.82 6.72 22.00
CA VAL A 122 17.92 5.40 21.35
C VAL A 122 17.69 4.32 22.41
N TYR A 123 16.59 3.59 22.30
CA TYR A 123 16.23 2.48 23.16
C TYR A 123 16.82 1.18 22.59
N PRO A 124 17.65 0.43 23.36
CA PRO A 124 18.42 -0.71 22.83
C PRO A 124 17.61 -2.03 22.73
N PHE A 125 16.29 -1.95 22.59
CA PHE A 125 15.35 -3.08 22.61
C PHE A 125 14.17 -2.81 21.68
N ALA A 126 13.32 -3.82 21.47
CA ALA A 126 12.03 -3.62 20.81
C ALA A 126 10.97 -3.19 21.86
N PRO A 127 10.02 -2.30 21.50
CA PRO A 127 8.91 -1.97 22.38
C PRO A 127 8.13 -3.22 22.80
N SER A 128 7.73 -3.31 24.06
CA SER A 128 6.88 -4.39 24.55
C SER A 128 5.43 -3.94 24.69
N LEU A 129 4.49 -4.84 24.40
CA LEU A 129 3.06 -4.63 24.58
C LEU A 129 2.52 -5.78 25.47
N PRO A 130 1.90 -5.49 26.64
CA PRO A 130 1.32 -6.52 27.51
C PRO A 130 0.09 -7.18 26.89
N ASP A 131 -0.30 -8.37 27.37
CA ASP A 131 -1.49 -9.03 26.86
C ASP A 131 -2.74 -8.18 27.11
N ILE A 132 -3.55 -8.03 26.07
CA ILE A 132 -4.77 -7.22 26.11
C ILE A 132 -5.94 -8.13 26.46
N VAL A 133 -6.74 -7.71 27.43
CA VAL A 133 -7.93 -8.44 27.90
C VAL A 133 -9.13 -7.51 28.06
N GLY A 134 -10.29 -8.12 28.30
CA GLY A 134 -11.52 -7.38 28.61
C GLY A 134 -12.19 -6.80 27.37
N ASN A 135 -13.02 -5.78 27.58
CA ASN A 135 -13.81 -5.19 26.50
C ASN A 135 -12.96 -4.29 25.60
N LEU A 136 -12.84 -4.69 24.33
CA LEU A 136 -12.07 -3.99 23.29
C LEU A 136 -12.80 -2.81 22.66
N ASP A 137 -14.11 -2.67 22.87
CA ASP A 137 -14.87 -1.64 22.17
C ASP A 137 -14.48 -0.22 22.62
N GLY A 138 -14.17 0.62 21.64
CA GLY A 138 -13.65 1.96 21.83
C GLY A 138 -12.22 2.01 22.38
N THR A 139 -11.42 0.93 22.33
CA THR A 139 -10.07 0.93 22.91
C THR A 139 -9.02 1.56 22.00
N GLN A 140 -8.01 2.17 22.60
CA GLN A 140 -6.90 2.81 21.91
C GLN A 140 -5.55 2.28 22.41
N PHE A 141 -4.62 2.06 21.48
CA PHE A 141 -3.23 1.66 21.73
C PHE A 141 -2.31 2.68 21.07
N ILE A 142 -1.64 3.49 21.88
CA ILE A 142 -0.88 4.65 21.39
C ILE A 142 0.59 4.50 21.80
N PHE A 143 1.49 4.64 20.83
CA PHE A 143 2.95 4.63 21.03
C PHE A 143 3.54 5.93 20.48
N ARG A 144 4.23 6.69 21.31
CA ARG A 144 4.74 7.99 20.88
C ARG A 144 5.97 8.50 21.59
N SER A 145 6.67 9.40 20.93
CA SER A 145 7.60 10.31 21.59
C SER A 145 6.86 11.25 22.57
N SER A 146 7.57 11.63 23.63
CA SER A 146 7.15 12.67 24.58
C SER A 146 7.23 14.07 23.98
N ALA A 147 8.03 14.27 22.92
CA ALA A 147 8.16 15.53 22.20
C ALA A 147 7.69 15.33 20.75
N PRO A 148 6.52 15.88 20.36
CA PRO A 148 6.02 15.78 18.99
C PRO A 148 7.02 16.33 17.96
N GLY A 149 7.21 15.61 16.84
CA GLY A 149 8.20 15.95 15.83
C GLY A 149 9.64 15.54 16.16
N GLU A 150 9.91 15.03 17.37
CA GLU A 150 11.21 14.51 17.78
C GLU A 150 11.15 12.99 17.92
N PRO A 151 11.53 12.22 16.88
CA PRO A 151 11.38 10.78 16.91
C PRO A 151 12.36 10.10 17.87
N VAL A 152 11.87 9.10 18.61
CA VAL A 152 12.73 8.16 19.35
C VAL A 152 13.06 6.95 18.48
N THR A 153 14.22 6.34 18.68
CA THR A 153 14.64 5.16 17.93
C THR A 153 14.70 3.93 18.82
N PHE A 154 14.01 2.85 18.44
CA PHE A 154 14.23 1.52 18.96
C PHE A 154 15.23 0.82 18.07
N ARG A 155 16.38 0.45 18.65
CA ARG A 155 17.47 -0.21 17.93
C ARG A 155 17.93 -1.45 18.64
N SER A 156 17.75 -2.61 18.00
CA SER A 156 18.14 -3.91 18.52
C SER A 156 18.66 -4.82 17.41
N SER A 157 19.57 -5.73 17.76
CA SER A 157 20.05 -6.79 16.87
C SER A 157 19.25 -8.10 17.00
N ASP A 158 18.18 -8.10 17.80
CA ASP A 158 17.29 -9.26 17.94
C ASP A 158 16.59 -9.55 16.61
N GLN A 159 16.73 -10.78 16.13
CA GLN A 159 16.16 -11.25 14.86
C GLN A 159 14.63 -11.31 14.88
N TRP A 160 14.01 -11.25 16.06
CA TRP A 160 12.55 -11.30 16.26
C TRP A 160 11.96 -9.99 16.77
N ALA A 161 12.76 -8.91 16.80
CA ALA A 161 12.32 -7.59 17.26
C ALA A 161 11.12 -7.08 16.44
N THR A 162 10.02 -6.76 17.13
CA THR A 162 8.79 -6.22 16.55
C THR A 162 8.03 -5.42 17.61
N LEU A 163 7.36 -4.35 17.19
CA LEU A 163 6.22 -3.79 17.95
C LEU A 163 4.98 -4.56 17.51
N ARG A 164 4.43 -5.38 18.41
CA ARG A 164 3.34 -6.29 18.08
C ARG A 164 2.08 -6.05 18.90
N LEU A 165 0.94 -5.96 18.21
CA LEU A 165 -0.40 -6.02 18.77
C LEU A 165 -1.00 -7.39 18.38
N ARG A 166 -1.18 -8.31 19.34
CA ARG A 166 -1.56 -9.70 19.02
C ARG A 166 -3.06 -9.95 19.07
N ALA A 167 -3.55 -10.54 17.98
CA ALA A 167 -4.71 -11.42 17.87
C ALA A 167 -5.90 -11.04 18.76
N LEU A 168 -6.41 -9.83 18.58
CA LEU A 168 -7.64 -9.41 19.24
C LEU A 168 -8.86 -9.90 18.44
N ASP A 169 -9.78 -10.61 19.09
CA ASP A 169 -11.10 -10.89 18.50
C ASP A 169 -11.89 -9.58 18.43
N MET A 170 -11.96 -9.00 17.24
CA MET A 170 -12.57 -7.70 17.07
C MET A 170 -14.09 -7.80 17.14
N GLY A 171 -14.71 -8.85 16.59
CA GLY A 171 -16.15 -8.88 16.38
C GLY A 171 -16.66 -7.57 15.77
N ARG A 172 -17.50 -6.84 16.52
CA ARG A 172 -18.03 -5.51 16.16
C ARG A 172 -17.37 -4.34 16.91
N ALA A 173 -16.28 -4.59 17.62
CA ALA A 173 -15.57 -3.59 18.40
C ALA A 173 -14.91 -2.53 17.53
N ARG A 174 -14.77 -1.34 18.11
CA ARG A 174 -13.98 -0.23 17.59
C ARG A 174 -12.62 -0.22 18.26
N ILE A 175 -11.56 -0.49 17.50
CA ILE A 175 -10.19 -0.54 18.02
C ILE A 175 -9.32 0.43 17.23
N HIS A 176 -8.48 1.18 17.93
CA HIS A 176 -7.55 2.13 17.32
C HIS A 176 -6.12 1.86 17.78
N PHE A 177 -5.22 1.82 16.81
CA PHE A 177 -3.78 1.81 17.02
C PHE A 177 -3.19 3.08 16.43
N GLU A 178 -2.32 3.75 17.18
CA GLU A 178 -1.57 4.89 16.69
C GLU A 178 -0.10 4.81 17.11
N MET A 179 0.78 5.00 16.14
CA MET A 179 2.21 5.16 16.36
C MET A 179 2.67 6.48 15.75
N ARG A 180 3.34 7.32 16.55
CA ARG A 180 3.82 8.64 16.09
C ARG A 180 5.20 8.99 16.61
N ASP A 181 6.05 9.55 15.75
CA ASP A 181 7.41 9.95 16.11
C ASP A 181 8.22 8.76 16.69
N ILE A 182 8.04 7.57 16.09
CA ILE A 182 8.76 6.34 16.45
C ILE A 182 9.54 5.83 15.25
N ALA A 183 10.83 5.54 15.45
CA ALA A 183 11.66 4.78 14.52
C ALA A 183 11.90 3.36 15.05
N LEU A 184 11.51 2.35 14.27
CA LEU A 184 11.83 0.94 14.51
C LEU A 184 12.95 0.54 13.55
N ASP A 185 14.15 0.36 14.09
CA ASP A 185 15.38 0.08 13.33
C ASP A 185 16.09 -1.15 13.90
N PHE A 186 15.93 -2.30 13.25
CA PHE A 186 16.44 -3.58 13.75
C PHE A 186 17.60 -4.12 12.86
N PRO A 187 18.81 -3.54 12.94
CA PRO A 187 19.92 -3.92 12.08
C PRO A 187 20.39 -5.35 12.35
N GLY A 188 20.53 -6.15 11.29
CA GLY A 188 20.96 -7.55 11.36
C GLY A 188 19.84 -8.57 11.62
N ALA A 189 18.60 -8.10 11.81
CA ALA A 189 17.44 -8.96 11.93
C ALA A 189 17.02 -9.49 10.55
N ILE A 190 17.26 -10.78 10.29
CA ILE A 190 17.00 -11.44 8.99
C ILE A 190 15.54 -11.93 8.88
N GLN A 191 14.83 -12.12 10.00
CA GLN A 191 13.45 -12.66 10.01
C GLN A 191 12.40 -11.91 10.86
N PRO A 192 12.56 -10.63 11.27
CA PRO A 192 11.54 -9.98 12.09
C PRO A 192 10.23 -9.91 11.29
N MET A 193 9.18 -10.55 11.80
CA MET A 193 7.87 -10.59 11.18
C MET A 193 7.19 -9.23 11.31
N GLY A 194 7.43 -8.30 10.39
CA GLY A 194 6.96 -6.92 10.53
C GLY A 194 7.72 -6.17 11.63
N ALA A 195 8.40 -5.06 11.31
CA ALA A 195 8.87 -4.16 12.36
C ALA A 195 7.68 -3.66 13.19
N LEU A 196 6.58 -3.36 12.51
CA LEU A 196 5.25 -3.18 13.07
C LEU A 196 4.35 -4.35 12.65
N HIS A 197 3.83 -5.09 13.63
CA HIS A 197 2.97 -6.24 13.40
C HIS A 197 1.65 -6.11 14.14
N LEU A 198 0.59 -5.78 13.42
CA LEU A 198 -0.76 -5.64 13.96
C LEU A 198 -1.63 -6.83 13.54
N GLU A 199 -2.26 -7.48 14.51
CA GLU A 199 -3.14 -8.62 14.29
C GLU A 199 -4.46 -8.45 15.04
N THR A 200 -5.55 -8.53 14.30
CA THR A 200 -6.92 -8.68 14.80
C THR A 200 -7.63 -9.71 13.91
N TYR A 201 -8.68 -10.36 14.41
CA TYR A 201 -9.48 -11.30 13.63
C TYR A 201 -10.97 -11.17 13.96
N GLY A 202 -11.82 -11.91 13.25
CA GLY A 202 -13.26 -11.96 13.54
C GLY A 202 -14.02 -10.66 13.23
N GLY A 203 -13.36 -9.70 12.57
CA GLY A 203 -13.92 -8.40 12.28
C GLY A 203 -15.17 -8.45 11.42
N ALA A 204 -16.24 -7.81 11.88
CA ALA A 204 -17.50 -7.70 11.16
C ALA A 204 -18.07 -6.28 11.27
N PRO A 205 -18.75 -5.77 10.22
CA PRO A 205 -19.49 -4.52 10.28
C PRO A 205 -20.43 -4.45 11.51
N PRO A 206 -20.54 -3.30 12.21
CA PRO A 206 -19.86 -2.02 11.98
C PRO A 206 -18.50 -1.88 12.69
N GLY A 207 -17.94 -2.98 13.23
CA GLY A 207 -16.62 -3.00 13.84
C GLY A 207 -15.55 -2.50 12.89
N LEU A 208 -14.50 -1.91 13.46
CA LEU A 208 -13.42 -1.29 12.68
C LEU A 208 -12.13 -1.27 13.49
N PHE A 209 -11.07 -1.77 12.88
CA PHE A 209 -9.69 -1.55 13.29
C PHE A 209 -9.12 -0.37 12.50
N THR A 210 -8.63 0.65 13.20
CA THR A 210 -7.94 1.78 12.58
C THR A 210 -6.48 1.76 13.01
N ALA A 211 -5.56 1.85 12.06
CA ALA A 211 -4.13 1.91 12.31
C ALA A 211 -3.58 3.19 11.71
N VAL A 212 -2.94 4.01 12.54
CA VAL A 212 -2.36 5.29 12.15
C VAL A 212 -0.87 5.32 12.45
N ILE A 213 -0.08 5.72 11.45
CA ILE A 213 1.38 5.82 11.53
C ILE A 213 1.79 7.22 11.10
N ARG A 214 2.43 8.01 11.97
CA ARG A 214 2.81 9.40 11.68
C ARG A 214 4.28 9.65 11.95
N ARG A 215 4.98 10.32 11.02
CA ARG A 215 6.36 10.79 11.23
C ARG A 215 7.28 9.68 11.75
N SER A 216 7.10 8.49 11.20
CA SER A 216 7.69 7.27 11.70
C SER A 216 8.62 6.65 10.68
N ARG A 217 9.62 5.93 11.16
CA ARG A 217 10.52 5.15 10.32
C ARG A 217 10.38 3.67 10.67
N LEU A 218 10.08 2.85 9.68
CA LEU A 218 9.90 1.42 9.87
C LEU A 218 10.90 0.67 8.99
N PHE A 219 11.83 -0.02 9.63
CA PHE A 219 12.80 -0.91 8.98
C PHE A 219 12.54 -2.33 9.46
N GLY A 220 12.15 -3.22 8.53
CA GLY A 220 11.79 -4.59 8.87
C GLY A 220 12.39 -5.62 7.93
N GLY A 221 12.79 -6.73 8.54
CA GLY A 221 13.45 -7.86 7.91
C GLY A 221 12.55 -9.03 7.43
N LYS A 222 11.22 -8.93 7.53
CA LYS A 222 10.24 -9.75 6.77
C LYS A 222 8.94 -8.96 6.76
N ASN A 223 8.82 -8.06 5.79
CA ASN A 223 7.89 -6.91 5.83
C ASN A 223 8.27 -5.91 6.94
N ALA A 224 8.12 -4.62 6.66
CA ALA A 224 8.22 -3.55 7.65
C ALA A 224 6.89 -3.34 8.38
N ILE A 225 5.78 -3.57 7.67
CA ILE A 225 4.42 -3.45 8.21
C ILE A 225 3.63 -4.72 7.87
N PHE A 226 2.97 -5.27 8.88
CA PHE A 226 1.87 -6.22 8.75
C PHE A 226 0.61 -5.62 9.42
N VAL A 227 -0.49 -5.53 8.69
CA VAL A 227 -1.79 -5.08 9.19
C VAL A 227 -2.86 -6.14 8.98
N PRO A 228 -3.87 -6.24 9.86
CA PRO A 228 -4.89 -7.27 9.74
C PRO A 228 -5.81 -7.00 8.55
N SER A 229 -6.22 -8.06 7.86
CA SER A 229 -7.21 -7.97 6.78
C SER A 229 -8.63 -7.68 7.32
N GLY A 230 -9.58 -7.51 6.40
CA GLY A 230 -10.99 -7.31 6.72
C GLY A 230 -11.30 -5.85 7.04
N GLU A 231 -11.99 -5.65 8.16
CA GLU A 231 -12.50 -4.36 8.62
C GLU A 231 -11.39 -3.47 9.21
N THR A 232 -10.41 -3.16 8.37
CA THR A 232 -9.19 -2.44 8.74
C THR A 232 -8.97 -1.24 7.84
N MET A 233 -8.73 -0.07 8.43
CA MET A 233 -8.26 1.13 7.74
C MET A 233 -6.85 1.49 8.21
N LEU A 234 -5.90 1.51 7.27
CA LEU A 234 -4.53 1.95 7.50
C LEU A 234 -4.34 3.36 6.95
N TYR A 235 -3.88 4.28 7.79
CA TYR A 235 -3.41 5.60 7.39
C TYR A 235 -1.95 5.77 7.80
N ALA A 236 -1.09 6.16 6.87
CA ALA A 236 0.29 6.54 7.18
C ALA A 236 0.63 7.88 6.56
N GLU A 237 1.32 8.73 7.33
CA GLU A 237 1.75 10.04 6.85
C GLU A 237 3.17 10.41 7.29
N ASP A 238 3.84 11.17 6.43
CA ASP A 238 5.18 11.75 6.65
C ASP A 238 6.20 10.70 7.15
N SER A 239 6.09 9.47 6.63
CA SER A 239 6.80 8.30 7.16
C SER A 239 7.73 7.68 6.12
N GLU A 240 8.76 6.99 6.59
CA GLU A 240 9.68 6.22 5.76
C GLU A 240 9.55 4.73 6.08
N ILE A 241 9.20 3.96 5.05
CA ILE A 241 9.08 2.50 5.13
C ILE A 241 10.21 1.91 4.31
N SER A 242 11.06 1.13 4.96
CA SER A 242 12.23 0.55 4.32
C SER A 242 12.26 -0.96 4.46
N GLY A 243 12.59 -1.62 3.35
CA GLY A 243 12.57 -3.06 3.21
C GLY A 243 13.83 -3.77 3.67
N ASN A 244 13.75 -5.07 3.46
CA ASN A 244 14.42 -6.17 4.13
C ASN A 244 15.88 -6.42 3.68
N VAL A 245 16.70 -6.97 4.59
CA VAL A 245 18.04 -7.61 4.37
C VAL A 245 17.97 -9.15 4.37
N GLY A 246 16.77 -9.68 4.25
CA GLY A 246 16.40 -11.08 4.47
C GLY A 246 16.96 -11.98 3.39
N THR A 247 17.18 -13.24 3.78
CA THR A 247 17.81 -14.23 2.91
C THR A 247 16.81 -15.21 2.29
N ASN A 248 15.51 -14.93 2.35
CA ASN A 248 14.47 -15.86 1.90
C ASN A 248 13.61 -15.24 0.78
N ALA A 249 13.75 -15.76 -0.44
CA ALA A 249 13.08 -15.23 -1.63
C ALA A 249 11.53 -15.20 -1.57
N ASP A 250 10.89 -16.10 -0.82
CA ASP A 250 9.51 -16.50 -1.14
C ASP A 250 8.40 -15.62 -0.52
N GLN A 251 8.71 -14.67 0.38
CA GLN A 251 7.67 -13.87 1.07
C GLN A 251 8.07 -12.44 1.50
N GLU A 252 9.13 -11.86 0.93
CA GLU A 252 9.70 -10.62 1.45
C GLU A 252 9.22 -9.39 0.68
N HIS A 253 8.05 -8.86 1.02
CA HIS A 253 7.64 -7.51 0.60
C HIS A 253 8.16 -6.50 1.63
N SER A 254 8.23 -5.20 1.31
CA SER A 254 8.46 -4.18 2.35
C SER A 254 7.18 -3.92 3.16
N THR A 255 6.00 -4.21 2.60
CA THR A 255 4.71 -4.12 3.29
C THR A 255 3.79 -5.27 2.91
N TYR A 256 3.00 -5.73 3.87
CA TYR A 256 1.99 -6.78 3.66
C TYR A 256 0.60 -6.24 4.02
N ILE A 257 -0.07 -5.64 3.03
CA ILE A 257 -1.41 -5.07 3.17
C ILE A 257 -2.34 -5.88 2.30
N ASN A 258 -2.97 -6.89 2.90
CA ASN A 258 -3.83 -7.82 2.18
C ASN A 258 -5.27 -7.73 2.65
N GLY A 259 -6.18 -7.39 1.74
CA GLY A 259 -7.61 -7.48 2.00
C GLY A 259 -8.11 -6.54 3.09
N THR A 260 -7.44 -5.41 3.32
CA THR A 260 -7.91 -4.33 4.20
C THR A 260 -9.02 -3.54 3.51
N LEU A 261 -9.80 -2.79 4.29
CA LEU A 261 -10.84 -1.92 3.75
C LEU A 261 -10.25 -0.67 3.08
N VAL A 262 -9.31 -0.01 3.76
CA VAL A 262 -8.64 1.20 3.24
C VAL A 262 -7.14 1.17 3.53
N SER A 263 -6.35 1.62 2.56
CA SER A 263 -5.00 2.13 2.75
C SER A 263 -4.93 3.57 2.26
N HIS A 264 -4.37 4.46 3.07
CA HIS A 264 -4.14 5.85 2.70
C HIS A 264 -2.76 6.30 3.13
N PHE A 265 -1.97 6.75 2.16
CA PHE A 265 -0.60 7.17 2.36
C PHE A 265 -0.42 8.61 1.91
N ARG A 266 0.04 9.48 2.81
CA ARG A 266 0.36 10.88 2.52
C ARG A 266 1.83 11.18 2.79
N ASN A 267 2.58 11.61 1.79
CA ASN A 267 4.01 11.91 1.88
C ASN A 267 4.86 10.75 2.43
N VAL A 268 4.46 9.51 2.11
CA VAL A 268 5.17 8.32 2.58
C VAL A 268 6.17 7.85 1.52
N ARG A 269 7.36 7.44 1.97
CA ARG A 269 8.41 6.92 1.10
C ARG A 269 8.67 5.45 1.38
N TRP A 270 8.58 4.62 0.36
CA TRP A 270 9.08 3.25 0.34
C TRP A 270 10.46 3.17 -0.28
N GLN A 271 11.38 2.50 0.40
CA GLN A 271 12.71 2.21 -0.11
C GLN A 271 13.07 0.75 0.07
N GLY A 272 13.56 0.13 -1.00
CA GLY A 272 14.57 -0.91 -0.84
C GLY A 272 14.09 -2.29 -0.44
N GLN A 273 13.52 -3.02 -1.40
CA GLN A 273 13.46 -4.47 -1.30
C GLN A 273 14.74 -5.06 -1.91
N GLN A 274 15.52 -5.77 -1.09
CA GLN A 274 16.66 -6.54 -1.58
C GLN A 274 16.16 -7.70 -2.47
N GLY A 275 16.78 -7.86 -3.63
CA GLY A 275 16.63 -9.03 -4.48
C GLY A 275 17.43 -10.20 -3.93
N TRP A 276 16.87 -11.40 -3.97
CA TRP A 276 17.58 -12.62 -3.57
C TRP A 276 18.34 -13.21 -4.75
N SER A 277 19.64 -12.90 -4.86
CA SER A 277 20.49 -13.44 -5.94
C SER A 277 19.83 -13.25 -7.32
N ASN A 278 19.65 -14.33 -8.08
CA ASN A 278 18.92 -14.40 -9.36
C ASN A 278 17.50 -15.02 -9.26
N VAL A 279 16.95 -15.22 -8.06
CA VAL A 279 15.61 -15.80 -7.85
C VAL A 279 14.66 -14.74 -7.26
N ALA A 280 13.36 -14.96 -7.41
CA ALA A 280 12.25 -14.06 -7.09
C ALA A 280 12.51 -13.10 -5.91
N SER A 281 12.20 -11.83 -6.11
CA SER A 281 12.20 -10.79 -5.07
C SER A 281 10.77 -10.37 -4.74
N GLY A 282 10.55 -9.65 -3.63
CA GLY A 282 9.25 -9.05 -3.36
C GLY A 282 9.08 -7.64 -3.91
N HIS A 283 7.83 -7.17 -3.89
CA HIS A 283 7.45 -5.79 -4.14
C HIS A 283 7.78 -4.87 -2.95
N GLN A 284 8.02 -3.59 -3.23
CA GLN A 284 8.23 -2.55 -2.22
C GLN A 284 6.90 -2.24 -1.54
N LEU A 285 5.87 -1.95 -2.34
CA LEU A 285 4.52 -1.74 -1.85
C LEU A 285 3.59 -2.81 -2.41
N LYS A 286 3.14 -3.73 -1.55
CA LYS A 286 2.05 -4.64 -1.86
C LYS A 286 0.80 -4.16 -1.16
N ASP A 287 -0.16 -3.68 -1.93
CA ASP A 287 -1.37 -3.04 -1.42
C ASP A 287 -2.63 -3.60 -2.07
N LYS A 288 -3.28 -4.51 -1.36
CA LYS A 288 -4.49 -5.20 -1.79
C LYS A 288 -5.71 -4.73 -0.98
N ALA A 289 -5.70 -3.49 -0.49
CA ALA A 289 -6.86 -2.86 0.16
C ALA A 289 -8.03 -2.69 -0.82
N TYR A 290 -9.27 -2.54 -0.37
CA TYR A 290 -10.40 -2.21 -1.25
C TYR A 290 -10.29 -0.79 -1.81
N LEU A 291 -10.05 0.20 -0.96
CA LEU A 291 -9.76 1.59 -1.35
C LEU A 291 -8.30 1.93 -1.04
N ARG A 292 -7.59 2.48 -2.04
CA ARG A 292 -6.19 2.88 -1.95
C ARG A 292 -6.06 4.36 -2.31
N VAL A 293 -5.50 5.15 -1.42
CA VAL A 293 -5.27 6.60 -1.63
C VAL A 293 -3.78 6.90 -1.47
N TYR A 294 -3.15 7.41 -2.53
CA TYR A 294 -1.73 7.76 -2.54
C TYR A 294 -1.54 9.25 -2.81
N GLU A 295 -1.00 9.99 -1.85
CA GLU A 295 -0.75 11.43 -1.97
C GLU A 295 0.73 11.70 -1.72
N GLY A 296 1.47 12.14 -2.72
CA GLY A 296 2.90 12.43 -2.58
C GLY A 296 3.75 11.20 -2.25
N VAL A 297 3.26 10.00 -2.55
CA VAL A 297 3.94 8.73 -2.28
C VAL A 297 5.16 8.59 -3.19
N ALA A 298 6.28 8.15 -2.61
CA ALA A 298 7.48 7.78 -3.36
C ALA A 298 7.81 6.30 -3.15
N VAL A 299 8.11 5.57 -4.22
CA VAL A 299 8.50 4.17 -4.16
C VAL A 299 9.78 3.97 -4.97
N SER A 300 10.81 3.44 -4.32
CA SER A 300 12.10 3.14 -4.95
C SER A 300 12.52 1.71 -4.68
N ASN A 301 13.01 1.00 -5.71
CA ASN A 301 13.61 -0.31 -5.50
C ASN A 301 15.06 -0.25 -5.01
N ALA A 302 15.65 0.94 -4.89
CA ALA A 302 17.00 1.15 -4.39
C ALA A 302 17.12 0.63 -2.95
N PRO A 303 17.85 -0.48 -2.71
CA PRO A 303 18.00 -1.00 -1.37
C PRO A 303 19.06 -0.18 -0.63
N GLY A 304 18.89 -0.04 0.68
CA GLY A 304 19.94 0.52 1.52
C GLY A 304 21.22 -0.35 1.52
N ARG A 305 21.08 -1.65 1.21
CA ARG A 305 22.16 -2.64 1.05
C ARG A 305 21.73 -3.76 0.08
N GLY A 306 22.66 -4.35 -0.68
CA GLY A 306 22.38 -5.48 -1.58
C GLY A 306 21.88 -5.08 -2.97
N SER A 307 21.40 -6.06 -3.74
CA SER A 307 20.90 -5.83 -5.11
C SER A 307 19.43 -5.39 -5.11
N PRO A 308 19.00 -4.47 -5.98
CA PRO A 308 17.60 -4.06 -6.10
C PRO A 308 16.68 -5.20 -6.56
N SER A 309 15.44 -5.21 -6.08
CA SER A 309 14.35 -6.07 -6.57
C SER A 309 13.95 -5.74 -8.01
N ALA A 310 13.66 -6.77 -8.81
CA ALA A 310 13.21 -6.66 -10.21
C ALA A 310 11.68 -6.68 -10.38
N MET A 311 10.93 -6.88 -9.30
CA MET A 311 9.47 -6.86 -9.32
C MET A 311 8.91 -5.47 -9.68
N PRO A 312 7.62 -5.37 -10.05
CA PRO A 312 6.90 -4.12 -10.01
C PRO A 312 7.09 -3.45 -8.64
N LEU A 313 7.23 -2.13 -8.62
CA LEU A 313 7.45 -1.41 -7.38
C LEU A 313 6.17 -1.36 -6.53
N ILE A 314 5.03 -1.33 -7.21
CA ILE A 314 3.71 -1.37 -6.58
C ILE A 314 2.93 -2.55 -7.14
N ASP A 315 2.46 -3.41 -6.25
CA ASP A 315 1.58 -4.53 -6.54
C ASP A 315 0.22 -4.30 -5.89
N ALA A 316 -0.70 -3.77 -6.67
CA ALA A 316 -2.06 -3.47 -6.24
C ALA A 316 -3.08 -4.41 -6.89
N THR A 317 -4.28 -4.50 -6.33
CA THR A 317 -5.35 -5.30 -6.95
C THR A 317 -6.16 -4.44 -7.91
N SER A 318 -6.59 -5.04 -9.02
CA SER A 318 -7.56 -4.46 -9.95
C SER A 318 -8.98 -4.44 -9.37
N PHE A 319 -9.23 -5.18 -8.28
CA PHE A 319 -10.51 -5.17 -7.57
C PHE A 319 -10.51 -4.09 -6.49
N GLY A 320 -11.27 -3.03 -6.72
CA GLY A 320 -11.42 -1.91 -5.81
C GLY A 320 -11.12 -0.58 -6.46
N PHE A 321 -10.68 0.38 -5.66
CA PHE A 321 -10.54 1.77 -6.04
C PHE A 321 -9.14 2.28 -5.70
N THR A 322 -8.48 2.91 -6.67
CA THR A 322 -7.16 3.55 -6.46
C THR A 322 -7.27 5.00 -6.87
N TRP A 323 -6.91 5.92 -5.98
CA TRP A 323 -6.75 7.32 -6.30
C TRP A 323 -5.35 7.76 -5.91
N ALA A 324 -4.55 8.20 -6.88
CA ALA A 324 -3.17 8.58 -6.65
C ALA A 324 -2.89 9.95 -7.22
N ASN A 325 -2.17 10.78 -6.47
CA ASN A 325 -1.66 12.07 -6.91
C ASN A 325 -0.20 12.23 -6.50
N ASN A 326 0.63 12.73 -7.41
CA ASN A 326 2.06 12.96 -7.22
C ASN A 326 2.83 11.69 -6.82
N LEU A 327 2.48 10.56 -7.44
CA LEU A 327 3.21 9.30 -7.28
C LEU A 327 4.60 9.39 -7.92
N ARG A 328 5.66 9.14 -7.16
CA ARG A 328 7.04 9.13 -7.64
C ARG A 328 7.59 7.72 -7.62
N ILE A 329 8.07 7.26 -8.77
CA ILE A 329 8.57 5.91 -8.95
C ILE A 329 10.02 5.97 -9.40
N GLU A 330 10.89 5.28 -8.69
CA GLU A 330 12.31 5.20 -9.01
C GLU A 330 12.78 3.75 -9.15
N ARG A 331 13.19 3.36 -10.35
CA ARG A 331 13.82 2.05 -10.58
C ARG A 331 15.32 2.20 -10.83
N VAL A 332 16.12 1.67 -9.90
CA VAL A 332 17.54 1.38 -10.04
C VAL A 332 17.71 -0.01 -10.66
N GLN A 333 18.77 -0.18 -11.46
CA GLN A 333 19.06 -1.42 -12.18
C GLN A 333 19.15 -2.64 -11.24
N PRO A 334 18.23 -3.61 -11.34
CA PRO A 334 18.35 -4.89 -10.64
C PRO A 334 19.27 -5.85 -11.42
N LEU A 335 19.62 -6.99 -10.80
CA LEU A 335 20.41 -8.05 -11.46
C LEU A 335 19.59 -8.91 -12.44
N GLN A 336 18.27 -8.94 -12.27
CA GLN A 336 17.35 -9.74 -13.06
C GLN A 336 16.62 -8.83 -14.06
N GLU A 337 16.16 -9.37 -15.17
CA GLU A 337 15.31 -8.61 -16.08
C GLU A 337 14.01 -8.17 -15.37
N PRO A 338 13.76 -6.85 -15.24
CA PRO A 338 12.53 -6.38 -14.62
C PRO A 338 11.31 -6.67 -15.49
N ARG A 339 10.17 -6.87 -14.83
CA ARG A 339 8.86 -6.98 -15.50
C ARG A 339 8.57 -5.75 -16.36
N ASP A 340 7.60 -5.89 -17.26
CA ASP A 340 7.20 -4.89 -18.26
C ASP A 340 6.55 -3.63 -17.68
N ALA A 341 6.13 -3.64 -16.42
CA ALA A 341 5.49 -2.51 -15.74
C ALA A 341 6.09 -2.18 -14.36
N LEU A 342 5.93 -0.93 -13.93
CA LEU A 342 6.33 -0.44 -12.61
C LEU A 342 5.23 -0.62 -11.55
N VAL A 343 3.98 -0.49 -11.97
CA VAL A 343 2.78 -0.66 -11.15
C VAL A 343 1.89 -1.72 -11.78
N ASP A 344 1.70 -2.82 -11.06
CA ASP A 344 0.87 -3.94 -11.48
C ASP A 344 -0.50 -3.86 -10.76
N LEU A 345 -1.57 -3.70 -11.53
CA LEU A 345 -2.96 -3.81 -11.07
C LEU A 345 -3.46 -5.21 -11.42
N ARG A 346 -3.31 -6.15 -10.49
CA ARG A 346 -3.48 -7.58 -10.76
C ARG A 346 -4.82 -8.16 -10.30
N SER A 347 -5.20 -9.30 -10.85
CA SER A 347 -6.50 -9.95 -10.69
C SER A 347 -6.40 -11.42 -10.27
N GLU A 348 -5.23 -11.89 -9.89
CA GLU A 348 -4.87 -13.30 -9.78
C GLU A 348 -5.25 -13.92 -8.43
N ILE A 349 -5.49 -13.10 -7.40
CA ILE A 349 -5.87 -13.54 -6.05
C ILE A 349 -6.89 -12.56 -5.45
N LEU A 350 -7.95 -13.12 -4.85
CA LEU A 350 -8.87 -12.37 -4.00
C LEU A 350 -8.36 -12.32 -2.54
N TYR A 351 -7.99 -11.13 -2.06
CA TYR A 351 -7.44 -10.96 -0.71
C TYR A 351 -8.48 -10.54 0.34
N GLY A 352 -9.51 -9.77 -0.04
CA GLY A 352 -10.49 -9.19 0.88
C GLY A 352 -11.74 -10.06 1.09
N ASN A 353 -12.59 -9.64 2.03
CA ASN A 353 -13.89 -10.25 2.22
C ASN A 353 -14.76 -10.03 0.96
N PRO A 354 -15.41 -11.05 0.39
CA PRO A 354 -16.32 -10.90 -0.75
C PRO A 354 -17.36 -9.78 -0.60
N GLN A 355 -17.78 -9.46 0.63
CA GLN A 355 -18.73 -8.38 0.93
C GLN A 355 -18.17 -6.97 0.66
N HIS A 356 -16.85 -6.80 0.56
CA HIS A 356 -16.21 -5.53 0.22
C HIS A 356 -16.21 -5.25 -1.28
N TYR A 357 -16.72 -6.16 -2.10
CA TYR A 357 -16.70 -6.04 -3.56
C TYR A 357 -18.12 -5.80 -4.07
N PRO A 358 -18.45 -4.58 -4.55
CA PRO A 358 -19.79 -4.25 -5.02
C PRO A 358 -20.17 -5.00 -6.31
N TRP A 359 -19.18 -5.56 -7.01
CA TRP A 359 -19.36 -6.29 -8.26
C TRP A 359 -18.54 -7.59 -8.28
N PRO A 360 -18.86 -8.53 -9.19
CA PRO A 360 -18.05 -9.74 -9.36
C PRO A 360 -16.56 -9.43 -9.58
N VAL A 361 -15.71 -10.24 -8.96
CA VAL A 361 -14.24 -10.20 -9.07
C VAL A 361 -13.70 -11.23 -10.09
N ILE A 362 -14.59 -11.72 -10.95
CA ILE A 362 -14.30 -12.58 -12.10
C ILE A 362 -15.16 -12.11 -13.27
N ALA A 363 -14.73 -12.39 -14.49
CA ALA A 363 -15.56 -12.13 -15.66
C ALA A 363 -16.82 -13.00 -15.64
N THR A 364 -17.98 -12.37 -15.83
CA THR A 364 -19.28 -13.04 -15.89
C THR A 364 -20.04 -12.58 -17.14
N SER A 365 -21.09 -13.31 -17.51
CA SER A 365 -21.99 -12.92 -18.61
C SER A 365 -22.81 -11.67 -18.32
N ASP A 366 -22.98 -11.33 -17.04
CA ASP A 366 -23.91 -10.30 -16.57
C ASP A 366 -23.37 -8.87 -16.74
N TRP A 367 -22.10 -8.76 -17.16
CA TRP A 367 -21.46 -7.49 -17.46
C TRP A 367 -20.88 -7.49 -18.87
N ARG A 368 -21.10 -6.38 -19.58
CA ARG A 368 -20.36 -6.00 -20.77
C ARG A 368 -20.02 -4.52 -20.68
N MET A 369 -18.75 -4.18 -20.85
CA MET A 369 -18.33 -2.79 -20.95
C MET A 369 -19.03 -2.14 -22.14
N PRO A 370 -19.72 -1.00 -21.96
CA PRO A 370 -20.32 -0.29 -23.07
C PRO A 370 -19.23 0.30 -23.98
N PRO A 371 -19.53 0.55 -25.27
CA PRO A 371 -18.58 1.18 -26.19
C PRO A 371 -18.04 2.53 -25.67
N ALA A 372 -18.89 3.31 -24.99
CA ALA A 372 -18.53 4.54 -24.31
C ALA A 372 -18.11 4.27 -22.85
N ALA A 373 -17.03 3.51 -22.64
CA ALA A 373 -16.61 3.07 -21.31
C ALA A 373 -16.33 4.23 -20.32
N LEU A 374 -15.87 5.39 -20.81
CA LEU A 374 -15.66 6.58 -19.98
C LEU A 374 -16.96 7.17 -19.41
N GLY A 375 -18.14 6.77 -19.90
CA GLY A 375 -19.44 7.22 -19.41
C GLY A 375 -20.00 6.38 -18.25
N VAL A 376 -19.28 5.36 -17.80
CA VAL A 376 -19.74 4.42 -16.75
C VAL A 376 -18.69 4.20 -15.65
N LEU A 377 -17.87 5.21 -15.36
CA LEU A 377 -16.81 5.11 -14.35
C LEU A 377 -17.35 4.84 -12.93
N ASP A 378 -18.63 5.16 -12.69
CA ASP A 378 -19.38 4.89 -11.46
C ASP A 378 -19.83 3.41 -11.32
N LYS A 379 -19.61 2.59 -12.35
CA LYS A 379 -20.09 1.20 -12.43
C LYS A 379 -18.96 0.19 -12.59
N VAL A 380 -17.71 0.61 -12.41
CA VAL A 380 -16.52 -0.22 -12.65
C VAL A 380 -15.52 -0.07 -11.50
N TYR A 381 -14.68 -1.08 -11.28
CA TYR A 381 -13.51 -0.88 -10.45
C TYR A 381 -12.58 0.12 -11.12
N LEU A 382 -12.08 1.09 -10.37
CA LEU A 382 -11.50 2.29 -10.94
C LEU A 382 -10.17 2.63 -10.30
N SER A 383 -9.13 2.76 -11.13
CA SER A 383 -7.84 3.31 -10.70
C SER A 383 -7.56 4.62 -11.45
N VAL A 384 -7.18 5.66 -10.72
CA VAL A 384 -6.93 6.99 -11.27
C VAL A 384 -5.57 7.48 -10.75
N PHE A 385 -4.69 7.85 -11.66
CA PHE A 385 -3.33 8.31 -11.36
C PHE A 385 -3.11 9.71 -11.93
N PHE A 386 -2.89 10.68 -11.05
CA PHE A 386 -2.52 12.05 -11.39
C PHE A 386 -1.03 12.26 -11.16
N ASN A 387 -0.39 12.96 -12.09
CA ASN A 387 0.95 13.54 -11.94
C ASN A 387 2.02 12.52 -11.52
N THR A 388 1.98 11.32 -12.10
CA THR A 388 3.00 10.28 -11.82
C THR A 388 4.34 10.64 -12.48
N GLU A 389 5.42 10.61 -11.71
CA GLU A 389 6.79 10.83 -12.20
C GLU A 389 7.60 9.53 -12.12
N VAL A 390 8.24 9.17 -13.23
CA VAL A 390 9.07 7.97 -13.36
C VAL A 390 10.53 8.34 -13.60
N ARG A 391 11.41 7.80 -12.76
CA ARG A 391 12.86 7.79 -12.97
C ARG A 391 13.30 6.34 -13.05
N SER A 392 13.86 5.92 -14.17
CA SER A 392 14.34 4.54 -14.33
C SER A 392 15.70 4.51 -15.01
N PHE A 393 16.49 3.48 -14.66
CA PHE A 393 17.75 3.14 -15.31
C PHE A 393 17.58 2.75 -16.78
N ARG A 394 16.36 2.35 -17.19
CA ARG A 394 16.01 2.00 -18.57
C ARG A 394 14.77 2.76 -19.02
N ASN A 395 14.50 2.72 -20.32
CA ASN A 395 13.19 3.10 -20.84
C ASN A 395 12.17 2.00 -20.53
N GLU A 396 11.37 2.20 -19.48
CA GLU A 396 10.37 1.20 -19.08
C GLU A 396 9.33 1.00 -20.17
N PRO A 397 8.93 -0.24 -20.50
CA PRO A 397 7.89 -0.47 -21.50
C PRO A 397 6.58 0.22 -21.12
N TYR A 398 6.16 0.01 -19.86
CA TYR A 398 4.93 0.54 -19.30
C TYR A 398 5.14 1.11 -17.89
N VAL A 399 4.36 2.14 -17.53
CA VAL A 399 4.26 2.58 -16.13
C VAL A 399 3.30 1.66 -15.38
N PHE A 400 2.09 1.52 -15.91
CA PHE A 400 1.00 0.76 -15.30
C PHE A 400 0.58 -0.43 -16.18
N ALA A 401 0.25 -1.56 -15.56
CA ALA A 401 -0.41 -2.66 -16.24
C ALA A 401 -1.71 -3.04 -15.52
N LEU A 402 -2.83 -2.90 -16.23
CA LEU A 402 -4.13 -3.43 -15.79
C LEU A 402 -4.27 -4.83 -16.36
N ARG A 403 -4.08 -5.85 -15.51
CA ARG A 403 -4.00 -7.25 -15.95
C ARG A 403 -5.39 -7.82 -16.26
N PRO A 404 -5.52 -8.74 -17.24
CA PRO A 404 -6.79 -9.36 -17.59
C PRO A 404 -7.39 -10.17 -16.45
N TRP A 405 -8.69 -10.05 -16.25
CA TRP A 405 -9.41 -10.86 -15.27
C TRP A 405 -9.49 -12.34 -15.65
N GLY A 406 -9.66 -13.18 -14.64
CA GLY A 406 -9.99 -14.60 -14.82
C GLY A 406 -11.49 -14.88 -14.97
N ARG A 407 -11.80 -16.16 -15.20
CA ARG A 407 -13.17 -16.70 -15.37
C ARG A 407 -13.70 -17.49 -14.17
N GLY A 408 -12.85 -17.76 -13.18
CA GLY A 408 -13.26 -18.54 -12.02
C GLY A 408 -12.17 -18.63 -10.98
N PHE A 409 -12.43 -19.40 -9.93
CA PHE A 409 -11.49 -19.68 -8.86
C PHE A 409 -10.94 -21.10 -8.99
N THR A 410 -9.68 -21.29 -8.62
CA THR A 410 -9.17 -22.64 -8.33
C THR A 410 -9.97 -23.18 -7.12
N PRO A 411 -10.57 -24.37 -7.21
CA PRO A 411 -11.41 -24.92 -6.14
C PRO A 411 -10.74 -24.88 -4.77
N GLY A 412 -11.46 -24.36 -3.77
CA GLY A 412 -10.96 -24.28 -2.38
C GLY A 412 -9.89 -23.23 -2.12
N THR A 413 -9.60 -22.35 -3.08
CA THR A 413 -8.55 -21.31 -2.93
C THR A 413 -9.07 -19.93 -3.36
N PRO A 414 -8.44 -18.83 -2.89
CA PRO A 414 -8.73 -17.49 -3.38
C PRO A 414 -8.09 -17.17 -4.74
N ASN A 415 -7.38 -18.11 -5.36
CA ASN A 415 -6.66 -17.91 -6.61
C ASN A 415 -7.65 -17.88 -7.78
N ILE A 416 -7.51 -16.88 -8.63
CA ILE A 416 -8.32 -16.68 -9.82
C ILE A 416 -7.60 -17.32 -11.01
N VAL A 417 -8.36 -18.03 -11.84
CA VAL A 417 -7.86 -18.76 -13.01
C VAL A 417 -8.52 -18.28 -14.29
N GLY A 418 -7.82 -18.50 -15.39
CA GLY A 418 -8.28 -18.12 -16.72
C GLY A 418 -8.05 -16.67 -17.09
N GLU A 419 -7.06 -16.03 -16.47
CA GLU A 419 -6.51 -14.78 -16.95
C GLU A 419 -6.07 -14.94 -18.42
N GLY A 420 -6.33 -13.93 -19.25
CA GLY A 420 -6.07 -13.98 -20.69
C GLY A 420 -7.09 -14.79 -21.50
N MET A 421 -8.04 -15.50 -20.87
CA MET A 421 -9.17 -16.14 -21.53
C MET A 421 -10.43 -15.26 -21.56
N THR A 422 -10.35 -14.03 -21.06
CA THR A 422 -11.44 -13.06 -21.03
C THR A 422 -11.31 -12.03 -22.13
N LEU A 423 -12.43 -11.65 -22.75
CA LEU A 423 -12.46 -10.54 -23.69
C LEU A 423 -12.36 -9.23 -22.90
N ARG A 424 -11.73 -8.20 -23.48
CA ARG A 424 -11.63 -6.87 -22.85
C ARG A 424 -12.99 -6.34 -22.40
N GLY A 425 -14.03 -6.53 -23.21
CA GLY A 425 -15.41 -6.12 -22.88
C GLY A 425 -16.05 -6.86 -21.70
N GLU A 426 -15.51 -8.00 -21.25
CA GLU A 426 -15.99 -8.74 -20.06
C GLU A 426 -15.39 -8.20 -18.76
N GLN A 427 -14.32 -7.41 -18.85
CA GLN A 427 -13.63 -6.86 -17.70
C GLN A 427 -14.40 -5.65 -17.16
N ARG A 428 -14.55 -5.59 -15.84
CA ARG A 428 -15.25 -4.50 -15.13
C ARG A 428 -14.27 -3.62 -14.35
N ALA A 429 -13.13 -3.32 -14.97
CA ALA A 429 -12.11 -2.45 -14.42
C ALA A 429 -11.63 -1.44 -15.46
N VAL A 430 -11.42 -0.20 -15.03
CA VAL A 430 -10.88 0.91 -15.82
C VAL A 430 -9.71 1.54 -15.08
N SER A 431 -8.65 1.92 -15.81
CA SER A 431 -7.53 2.68 -15.27
C SER A 431 -7.30 3.96 -16.08
N LEU A 432 -7.21 5.09 -15.40
CA LEU A 432 -7.01 6.42 -15.98
C LEU A 432 -5.71 7.02 -15.48
N ALA A 433 -4.94 7.63 -16.38
CA ALA A 433 -3.73 8.36 -16.02
C ALA A 433 -3.75 9.77 -16.62
N PHE A 434 -3.38 10.77 -15.81
CA PHE A 434 -3.30 12.17 -16.17
C PHE A 434 -1.91 12.72 -15.83
N GLY A 435 -1.22 13.33 -16.80
CA GLY A 435 0.04 14.01 -16.56
C GLY A 435 1.23 13.11 -16.18
N THR A 436 1.21 11.82 -16.54
CA THR A 436 2.34 10.91 -16.32
C THR A 436 3.55 11.32 -17.15
N ARG A 437 4.74 11.41 -16.54
CA ARG A 437 5.99 11.88 -17.18
C ARG A 437 7.22 11.13 -16.67
N GLY A 438 8.30 11.13 -17.44
CA GLY A 438 9.57 10.51 -17.05
C GLY A 438 10.11 9.51 -18.07
N THR A 439 10.87 8.53 -17.59
CA THR A 439 11.59 7.55 -18.44
C THR A 439 10.75 6.30 -18.73
N PHE A 440 9.88 6.35 -19.74
CA PHE A 440 9.07 5.21 -20.19
C PHE A 440 8.63 5.33 -21.67
N GLY A 441 8.24 4.21 -22.27
CA GLY A 441 7.72 4.14 -23.63
C GLY A 441 6.22 4.44 -23.72
N LYS A 442 5.40 3.76 -22.93
CA LYS A 442 3.94 3.99 -22.86
C LYS A 442 3.47 4.07 -21.41
N VAL A 443 2.36 4.78 -21.16
CA VAL A 443 1.79 4.87 -19.81
C VAL A 443 1.16 3.54 -19.38
N TYR A 444 0.45 2.86 -20.28
CA TYR A 444 -0.26 1.61 -20.00
C TYR A 444 0.12 0.45 -20.92
N SER A 445 0.06 -0.78 -20.38
CA SER A 445 -0.02 -2.02 -21.16
C SER A 445 -1.35 -2.13 -21.92
N GLY A 446 -1.44 -3.08 -22.86
CA GLY A 446 -2.58 -3.23 -23.78
C GLY A 446 -3.78 -4.03 -23.27
N ASP A 447 -3.73 -4.54 -22.03
CA ASP A 447 -4.53 -5.71 -21.63
C ASP A 447 -5.93 -5.39 -21.06
N GLY A 448 -6.12 -4.18 -20.52
CA GLY A 448 -7.36 -3.76 -19.84
C GLY A 448 -7.92 -2.44 -20.39
N TRP A 449 -9.04 -1.93 -19.86
CA TRP A 449 -9.58 -0.63 -20.27
C TRP A 449 -8.74 0.51 -19.67
N THR A 450 -7.85 1.07 -20.47
CA THR A 450 -6.86 2.05 -20.03
C THR A 450 -6.90 3.32 -20.87
N TYR A 451 -6.76 4.48 -20.22
CA TYR A 451 -6.85 5.78 -20.87
C TYR A 451 -5.78 6.74 -20.37
N VAL A 452 -5.14 7.45 -21.29
CA VAL A 452 -4.11 8.46 -21.01
C VAL A 452 -4.63 9.83 -21.38
N ASN A 453 -4.67 10.74 -20.41
CA ASN A 453 -5.23 12.09 -20.54
C ASN A 453 -6.60 12.12 -21.26
N PRO A 454 -7.57 11.24 -20.93
CA PRO A 454 -8.87 11.27 -21.60
C PRO A 454 -9.62 12.55 -21.27
N ARG A 455 -10.48 13.00 -22.20
CA ARG A 455 -11.50 13.99 -21.87
C ARG A 455 -12.67 13.27 -21.21
N LEU A 456 -13.07 13.73 -20.03
CA LEU A 456 -14.23 13.21 -19.31
C LEU A 456 -15.43 14.14 -19.52
N SER A 457 -16.62 13.57 -19.49
CA SER A 457 -17.86 14.36 -19.43
C SER A 457 -18.02 14.97 -18.03
N ASP A 458 -18.82 16.04 -17.91
CA ASP A 458 -19.04 16.73 -16.63
C ASP A 458 -19.50 15.77 -15.52
N GLY A 459 -20.37 14.82 -15.84
CA GLY A 459 -20.86 13.80 -14.90
C GLY A 459 -19.80 12.82 -14.42
N MET A 460 -18.61 12.80 -15.01
CA MET A 460 -17.49 11.92 -14.68
C MET A 460 -16.29 12.68 -14.10
N LEU A 461 -16.37 14.01 -13.96
CA LEU A 461 -15.28 14.81 -13.39
C LEU A 461 -15.05 14.57 -11.89
N TRP A 462 -15.99 13.94 -11.19
CA TRP A 462 -15.85 13.56 -9.78
C TRP A 462 -14.61 12.69 -9.52
N VAL A 463 -14.10 11.98 -10.53
CA VAL A 463 -12.88 11.16 -10.39
C VAL A 463 -11.62 11.99 -10.09
N ALA A 464 -11.63 13.29 -10.41
CA ALA A 464 -10.55 14.21 -10.08
C ALA A 464 -10.64 14.76 -8.65
N ASP A 465 -11.84 14.78 -8.05
CA ASP A 465 -12.03 15.19 -6.67
C ASP A 465 -11.75 14.00 -5.75
N ARG A 466 -10.69 14.12 -4.94
CA ARG A 466 -10.25 13.06 -4.02
C ARG A 466 -11.38 12.63 -3.08
N ASP A 467 -12.07 13.58 -2.46
CA ASP A 467 -13.06 13.29 -1.45
C ASP A 467 -14.34 12.73 -2.08
N ALA A 468 -14.74 13.22 -3.25
CA ALA A 468 -15.86 12.65 -4.01
C ALA A 468 -15.56 11.20 -4.45
N PHE A 469 -14.33 10.94 -4.92
CA PHE A 469 -13.90 9.60 -5.29
C PHE A 469 -13.95 8.62 -4.11
N ILE A 470 -13.45 9.04 -2.94
CA ILE A 470 -13.47 8.24 -1.72
C ILE A 470 -14.91 7.96 -1.28
N ARG A 471 -15.78 8.97 -1.29
CA ARG A 471 -17.21 8.82 -0.96
C ARG A 471 -17.90 7.85 -1.91
N HIS A 472 -17.59 7.90 -3.20
CA HIS A 472 -18.12 6.95 -4.16
C HIS A 472 -17.69 5.51 -3.81
N ALA A 473 -16.38 5.29 -3.65
CA ALA A 473 -15.84 3.96 -3.37
C ALA A 473 -16.42 3.35 -2.07
N LEU A 474 -16.43 4.09 -0.96
CA LEU A 474 -16.96 3.60 0.31
C LEU A 474 -18.49 3.50 0.31
N GLY A 475 -19.18 4.42 -0.37
CA GLY A 475 -20.64 4.42 -0.49
C GLY A 475 -21.20 3.17 -1.19
N LEU A 476 -20.48 2.61 -2.16
CA LEU A 476 -20.87 1.38 -2.86
C LEU A 476 -20.99 0.15 -1.95
N ILE A 477 -20.31 0.17 -0.80
CA ILE A 477 -20.32 -0.91 0.20
C ILE A 477 -20.95 -0.48 1.53
N GLY A 478 -21.66 0.66 1.53
CA GLY A 478 -22.39 1.18 2.69
C GLY A 478 -21.50 1.68 3.83
N ARG A 479 -20.34 2.28 3.50
CA ARG A 479 -19.35 2.78 4.47
C ARG A 479 -19.19 4.29 4.49
#